data_AF-A0A9E0LP83-F1
#
_entry.id   AF-A0A9E0LP83-F1
#
_cell.length_a   1.000
_cell.length_b   1.000
_cell.length_c   1.000
_cell.angle_alpha   90.00
_cell.angle_beta   90.00
_cell.angle_gamma   90.00
#
_symmetry.space_group_name_H-M   'P 1'
#
loop_
_entity.id
_entity.type
_entity.pdbx_description
1 polymer ?
#
loop_
_entity_poly.entity_id
_entity_poly.type
_entity_poly.pdbx_seq_one_letter_code
_entity_poly.pdbx_strand_id
1 'polypeptide(L)'
;MNKTQRVDRYLKVLADSGTSSLTIKNYRSDLLAFEQWITDNHSKLKIEELKLLTTIQDYADELVDEKYSPATIERKLCCIKRFLEFQNIDARCITGLTQKYKSQEEQEPVWLTKKQLTKYLAAVELAGLDEHMAIVLFILNTGVTTGELCKLTWGDMASVKTDSGRKQNFSVLVGSEKRGRQIPLTEAAAKPLLSFGSERLASNLLKNLKKPIFEVGGRRLTPKMVHYFIDKYASLVDFAVTPQILRHTFCKRMAEADVPLQHLAKMIGVKPEAAKVYYEQPLASPEQLLAAAEKVAIG
;
A
#
# COMPACT_ATOMS: atom_id res chain seq x y z
N MET A 1 -28.20 23.30 -9.04
CA MET A 1 -27.60 22.36 -8.05
C MET A 1 -26.37 23.05 -7.49
N ASN A 2 -26.21 23.14 -6.17
CA ASN A 2 -25.06 23.86 -5.57
C ASN A 2 -23.76 23.03 -5.75
N LYS A 3 -22.58 23.67 -5.79
CA LYS A 3 -21.26 23.04 -6.02
C LYS A 3 -21.03 21.81 -5.13
N THR A 4 -21.25 21.98 -3.83
CA THR A 4 -21.14 20.92 -2.81
C THR A 4 -22.03 19.70 -3.09
N GLN A 5 -23.22 19.91 -3.66
CA GLN A 5 -24.15 18.81 -4.00
C GLN A 5 -23.63 17.96 -5.18
N ARG A 6 -22.87 18.54 -6.12
CA ARG A 6 -22.25 17.80 -7.24
C ARG A 6 -21.17 16.86 -6.73
N VAL A 7 -20.29 17.37 -5.85
CA VAL A 7 -19.21 16.60 -5.23
C VAL A 7 -19.78 15.46 -4.39
N ASP A 8 -20.75 15.73 -3.52
CA ASP A 8 -21.35 14.69 -2.67
C ASP A 8 -21.99 13.56 -3.48
N ARG A 9 -22.69 13.89 -4.59
CA ARG A 9 -23.26 12.88 -5.48
C ARG A 9 -22.17 12.02 -6.14
N TYR A 10 -21.10 12.63 -6.64
CA TYR A 10 -19.98 11.90 -7.24
C TYR A 10 -19.33 10.94 -6.24
N LEU A 11 -19.07 11.42 -5.03
CA LEU A 11 -18.45 10.61 -3.97
C LEU A 11 -19.34 9.45 -3.54
N LYS A 12 -20.66 9.62 -3.55
CA LYS A 12 -21.61 8.52 -3.30
C LYS A 12 -21.51 7.43 -4.38
N VAL A 13 -21.49 7.81 -5.66
CA VAL A 13 -21.32 6.85 -6.76
C VAL A 13 -20.01 6.08 -6.64
N LEU A 14 -18.92 6.76 -6.25
CA LEU A 14 -17.64 6.08 -5.97
C LEU A 14 -17.74 5.11 -4.77
N ALA A 15 -18.42 5.50 -3.70
CA ALA A 15 -18.63 4.62 -2.55
C ALA A 15 -19.41 3.35 -2.94
N ASP A 16 -20.51 3.51 -3.68
CA ASP A 16 -21.36 2.41 -4.14
C ASP A 16 -20.60 1.46 -5.10
N SER A 17 -19.64 1.99 -5.87
CA SER A 17 -18.76 1.17 -6.72
C SER A 17 -17.71 0.34 -5.95
N GLY A 18 -17.56 0.55 -4.64
CA GLY A 18 -16.60 -0.14 -3.78
C GLY A 18 -15.23 0.56 -3.68
N THR A 19 -15.16 1.86 -3.99
CA THR A 19 -13.94 2.66 -3.78
C THR A 19 -13.65 2.78 -2.28
N SER A 20 -12.37 2.75 -1.90
CA SER A 20 -11.98 2.79 -0.48
C SER A 20 -12.39 4.11 0.19
N SER A 21 -12.76 4.06 1.47
CA SER A 21 -13.11 5.26 2.25
C SER A 21 -11.98 6.30 2.31
N LEU A 22 -10.72 5.85 2.30
CA LEU A 22 -9.57 6.73 2.24
C LEU A 22 -9.48 7.46 0.89
N THR A 23 -9.68 6.73 -0.22
CA THR A 23 -9.71 7.34 -1.56
C THR A 23 -10.86 8.36 -1.66
N ILE A 24 -12.03 8.04 -1.12
CA ILE A 24 -13.20 8.96 -1.08
C ILE A 24 -12.87 10.22 -0.28
N LYS A 25 -12.22 10.07 0.88
CA LYS A 25 -11.80 11.21 1.72
C LYS A 25 -10.80 12.10 0.97
N ASN A 26 -9.80 11.50 0.32
CA ASN A 26 -8.81 12.24 -0.45
C ASN A 26 -9.48 12.98 -1.63
N TYR A 27 -10.35 12.30 -2.38
CA TYR A 27 -11.07 12.90 -3.50
C TYR A 27 -12.00 14.03 -3.06
N ARG A 28 -12.69 13.90 -1.92
CA ARG A 28 -13.46 15.01 -1.34
C ARG A 28 -12.57 16.22 -1.11
N SER A 29 -11.42 16.03 -0.47
CA SER A 29 -10.50 17.13 -0.16
C SER A 29 -9.98 17.80 -1.44
N ASP A 30 -9.61 17.02 -2.46
CA ASP A 30 -9.07 17.58 -3.70
C ASP A 30 -10.14 18.33 -4.50
N LEU A 31 -11.35 17.76 -4.61
CA LEU A 31 -12.44 18.39 -5.36
C LEU A 31 -12.91 19.68 -4.71
N LEU A 32 -13.01 19.72 -3.37
CA LEU A 32 -13.36 20.95 -2.67
C LEU A 32 -12.28 22.02 -2.83
N ALA A 33 -11.00 21.64 -2.76
CA ALA A 33 -9.90 22.58 -3.01
C ALA A 33 -9.95 23.14 -4.44
N PHE A 34 -10.23 22.30 -5.43
CA PHE A 34 -10.37 22.73 -6.82
C PHE A 34 -11.60 23.63 -7.04
N GLU A 35 -12.75 23.30 -6.46
CA GLU A 35 -13.95 24.13 -6.53
C GLU A 35 -13.75 25.50 -5.87
N GLN A 36 -13.02 25.54 -4.76
CA GLN A 36 -12.64 26.78 -4.08
C GLN A 36 -11.72 27.61 -4.99
N TRP A 37 -10.67 27.00 -5.54
CA TRP A 37 -9.74 27.66 -6.46
C TRP A 37 -10.43 28.25 -7.70
N ILE A 38 -11.38 27.52 -8.30
CA ILE A 38 -12.21 28.06 -9.40
C ILE A 38 -13.02 29.27 -8.92
N THR A 39 -13.55 29.23 -7.69
CA THR A 39 -14.34 30.33 -7.15
C THR A 39 -13.48 31.58 -6.99
N ASP A 40 -12.24 31.43 -6.56
CA ASP A 40 -11.33 32.55 -6.29
C ASP A 40 -10.79 33.15 -7.60
N ASN A 41 -10.45 32.32 -8.60
CA ASN A 41 -9.80 32.76 -9.84
C ASN A 41 -10.76 32.97 -11.02
N HIS A 42 -11.94 32.35 -11.01
CA HIS A 42 -12.92 32.39 -12.10
C HIS A 42 -14.35 32.65 -11.60
N SER A 43 -14.49 33.46 -10.53
CA SER A 43 -15.72 33.74 -9.76
C SER A 43 -17.03 33.96 -10.53
N LYS A 44 -16.98 34.31 -11.83
CA LYS A 44 -18.16 34.58 -12.68
C LYS A 44 -18.50 33.49 -13.68
N LEU A 45 -17.67 32.45 -13.83
CA LEU A 45 -17.86 31.40 -14.84
C LEU A 45 -18.39 30.11 -14.22
N LYS A 46 -19.35 29.48 -14.88
CA LYS A 46 -19.72 28.10 -14.58
C LYS A 46 -18.62 27.17 -15.07
N ILE A 47 -18.52 25.98 -14.48
CA ILE A 47 -17.54 24.96 -14.88
C ILE A 47 -17.63 24.65 -16.39
N GLU A 48 -18.85 24.67 -16.93
CA GLU A 48 -19.14 24.40 -18.34
C GLU A 48 -18.69 25.52 -19.29
N GLU A 49 -18.40 26.71 -18.76
CA GLU A 49 -17.96 27.90 -19.50
C GLU A 49 -16.44 28.09 -19.44
N LEU A 50 -15.72 27.24 -18.68
CA LEU A 50 -14.28 27.32 -18.53
C LEU A 50 -13.57 26.84 -19.80
N LYS A 51 -12.49 27.54 -20.17
CA LYS A 51 -11.50 27.01 -21.11
C LYS A 51 -10.73 25.90 -20.41
N LEU A 52 -11.30 24.69 -20.46
CA LEU A 52 -10.95 23.60 -19.56
C LEU A 52 -9.44 23.29 -19.50
N LEU A 53 -8.77 23.23 -20.64
CA LEU A 53 -7.34 22.92 -20.69
C LEU A 53 -6.48 24.01 -20.02
N THR A 54 -6.72 25.29 -20.34
CA THR A 54 -5.94 26.39 -19.77
C THR A 54 -6.23 26.54 -18.28
N THR A 55 -7.48 26.47 -17.87
CA THR A 55 -7.87 26.55 -16.45
C THR A 55 -7.22 25.45 -15.61
N ILE A 56 -7.16 24.21 -16.11
CA ILE A 56 -6.54 23.11 -15.38
C ILE A 56 -5.01 23.19 -15.43
N GLN A 57 -4.43 23.76 -16.49
CA GLN A 57 -3.00 24.07 -16.54
C GLN A 57 -2.63 25.10 -15.47
N ASP A 58 -3.38 26.21 -15.37
CA ASP A 58 -3.16 27.25 -14.37
C ASP A 58 -3.26 26.68 -12.94
N TYR A 59 -4.26 25.84 -12.69
CA TYR A 59 -4.37 25.14 -11.40
C TYR A 59 -3.18 24.20 -11.13
N ALA A 60 -2.71 23.48 -12.15
CA ALA A 60 -1.56 22.60 -11.99
C ALA A 60 -0.28 23.39 -11.69
N ASP A 61 -0.11 24.57 -12.28
CA ASP A 61 1.04 25.43 -12.06
C ASP A 61 1.01 26.03 -10.63
N GLU A 62 -0.17 26.42 -10.12
CA GLU A 62 -0.30 26.82 -8.71
C GLU A 62 0.06 25.68 -7.74
N LEU A 63 -0.34 24.44 -8.04
CA LEU A 63 0.05 23.29 -7.21
C LEU A 63 1.57 23.06 -7.21
N VAL A 64 2.26 23.37 -8.31
CA VAL A 64 3.72 23.33 -8.37
C VAL A 64 4.34 24.43 -7.51
N ASP A 65 3.79 25.63 -7.55
CA ASP A 65 4.22 26.76 -6.72
C ASP A 65 4.02 26.49 -5.22
N GLU A 66 2.93 25.82 -4.86
CA GLU A 66 2.63 25.29 -3.51
C GLU A 66 3.50 24.08 -3.11
N LYS A 67 4.46 23.66 -3.96
CA LYS A 67 5.41 22.57 -3.71
C LYS A 67 4.77 21.18 -3.51
N TYR A 68 3.62 20.93 -4.12
CA TYR A 68 3.10 19.56 -4.16
C TYR A 68 4.00 18.66 -5.01
N SER A 69 4.15 17.39 -4.59
CA SER A 69 4.89 16.41 -5.38
C SER A 69 4.17 16.09 -6.70
N PRO A 70 4.89 15.73 -7.78
CA PRO A 70 4.29 15.35 -9.07
C PRO A 70 3.21 14.28 -8.93
N ALA A 71 3.45 13.25 -8.11
CA ALA A 71 2.46 12.20 -7.83
C ALA A 71 1.18 12.74 -7.15
N THR A 72 1.29 13.78 -6.30
CA THR A 72 0.13 14.42 -5.70
C THR A 72 -0.64 15.25 -6.72
N ILE A 73 0.07 15.96 -7.60
CA ILE A 73 -0.52 16.75 -8.70
C ILE A 73 -1.24 15.81 -9.67
N GLU A 74 -0.60 14.74 -10.15
CA GLU A 74 -1.21 13.72 -11.01
C GLU A 74 -2.50 13.18 -10.40
N ARG A 75 -2.48 12.81 -9.11
CA ARG A 75 -3.64 12.29 -8.39
C ARG A 75 -4.78 13.32 -8.32
N LYS A 76 -4.48 14.59 -8.01
CA LYS A 76 -5.47 15.68 -8.00
C LYS A 76 -6.09 15.88 -9.39
N LEU A 77 -5.27 15.93 -10.43
CA LEU A 77 -5.72 16.10 -11.82
C LEU A 77 -6.55 14.89 -12.31
N CYS A 78 -6.16 13.66 -11.95
CA CYS A 78 -6.94 12.45 -12.26
C CYS A 78 -8.30 12.45 -11.55
N CYS A 79 -8.35 12.94 -10.30
CA CYS A 79 -9.60 13.10 -9.56
C CYS A 79 -10.52 14.11 -10.27
N ILE A 80 -9.99 15.28 -10.63
CA ILE A 80 -10.71 16.33 -11.36
C ILE A 80 -11.23 15.81 -12.70
N LYS A 81 -10.39 15.13 -13.48
CA LYS A 81 -10.78 14.51 -14.75
C LYS A 81 -12.00 13.61 -14.61
N ARG A 82 -11.93 12.65 -13.69
CA ARG A 82 -13.02 11.69 -13.47
C ARG A 82 -14.28 12.35 -12.93
N PHE A 83 -14.14 13.43 -12.16
CA PHE A 83 -15.27 14.22 -11.70
C PHE A 83 -15.94 14.96 -12.85
N LEU A 84 -15.18 15.59 -13.74
CA LEU A 84 -15.71 16.28 -14.94
C LEU A 84 -16.42 15.30 -15.88
N GLU A 85 -15.84 14.12 -16.12
CA GLU A 85 -16.49 13.06 -16.90
C GLU A 85 -17.82 12.61 -16.27
N PHE A 86 -17.87 12.49 -14.93
CA PHE A 86 -19.11 12.21 -14.20
C PHE A 86 -20.16 13.33 -14.35
N GLN A 87 -19.73 14.57 -14.57
CA GLN A 87 -20.60 15.70 -14.88
C GLN A 87 -20.98 15.78 -16.38
N ASN A 88 -20.62 14.78 -17.20
CA ASN A 88 -20.78 14.76 -18.66
C ASN A 88 -20.00 15.87 -19.38
N ILE A 89 -18.86 16.29 -18.83
CA ILE A 89 -17.96 17.26 -19.45
C ILE A 89 -16.81 16.50 -20.12
N ASP A 90 -16.54 16.81 -21.39
CA ASP A 90 -15.44 16.20 -22.13
C ASP A 90 -14.07 16.69 -21.60
N ALA A 91 -13.45 15.83 -20.80
CA ALA A 91 -12.14 16.08 -20.21
C ALA A 91 -11.00 15.34 -20.94
N ARG A 92 -11.17 15.00 -22.23
CA ARG A 92 -10.09 14.33 -23.00
C ARG A 92 -8.84 15.21 -23.12
N CYS A 93 -9.02 16.52 -23.26
CA CYS A 93 -7.94 17.50 -23.43
C CYS A 93 -6.92 17.50 -22.28
N ILE A 94 -7.32 17.13 -21.06
CA ILE A 94 -6.43 17.14 -19.89
C ILE A 94 -5.66 15.83 -19.69
N THR A 95 -5.85 14.83 -20.56
CA THR A 95 -5.14 13.54 -20.46
C THR A 95 -3.62 13.74 -20.59
N GLY A 96 -3.19 14.55 -21.55
CA GLY A 96 -1.77 14.87 -21.71
C GLY A 96 -1.19 15.57 -20.49
N LEU A 97 -1.98 16.44 -19.84
CA LEU A 97 -1.57 17.14 -18.63
C LEU A 97 -1.45 16.20 -17.43
N THR A 98 -2.38 15.27 -17.24
CA THR A 98 -2.24 14.23 -16.20
C THR A 98 -0.97 13.40 -16.41
N GLN A 99 -0.65 13.07 -17.66
CA GLN A 99 0.54 12.28 -18.00
C GLN A 99 1.84 13.05 -17.81
N LYS A 100 1.85 14.38 -18.01
CA LYS A 100 3.00 15.25 -17.74
C LYS A 100 3.49 15.13 -16.30
N TYR A 101 2.56 15.01 -15.35
CA TYR A 101 2.86 14.91 -13.91
C TYR A 101 2.95 13.47 -13.41
N LYS A 102 2.73 12.48 -14.29
CA LYS A 102 2.94 11.08 -13.97
C LYS A 102 4.41 10.91 -13.62
N SER A 103 4.67 10.57 -12.37
CA SER A 103 6.03 10.44 -11.84
C SER A 103 6.83 9.50 -12.76
N GLN A 104 7.83 10.04 -13.47
CA GLN A 104 8.82 9.21 -14.19
C GLN A 104 9.88 8.65 -13.23
N GLU A 105 9.97 9.20 -12.03
CA GLU A 105 10.69 8.58 -10.93
C GLU A 105 9.79 7.50 -10.32
N GLU A 106 9.70 6.34 -10.97
CA GLU A 106 9.48 5.11 -10.21
C GLU A 106 10.74 4.90 -9.37
N GLN A 107 10.75 5.44 -8.15
CA GLN A 107 11.83 5.12 -7.21
C GLN A 107 11.84 3.61 -7.03
N GLU A 108 12.99 3.00 -7.36
CA GLU A 108 13.15 1.57 -7.18
C GLU A 108 12.81 1.21 -5.73
N PRO A 109 12.02 0.14 -5.52
CA PRO A 109 11.59 -0.23 -4.20
C PRO A 109 12.81 -0.55 -3.33
N VAL A 110 12.93 0.14 -2.20
CA VAL A 110 14.00 -0.10 -1.24
C VAL A 110 13.61 -1.25 -0.32
N TRP A 111 14.53 -2.19 -0.10
CA TRP A 111 14.41 -3.28 0.87
C TRP A 111 15.64 -3.39 1.75
N LEU A 112 15.50 -4.05 2.90
CA LEU A 112 16.62 -4.27 3.83
C LEU A 112 17.46 -5.46 3.38
N THR A 113 18.78 -5.31 3.44
CA THR A 113 19.71 -6.44 3.38
C THR A 113 19.53 -7.34 4.61
N LYS A 114 20.03 -8.59 4.54
CA LYS A 114 20.01 -9.52 5.68
C LYS A 114 20.64 -8.91 6.94
N LYS A 115 21.76 -8.19 6.81
CA LYS A 115 22.45 -7.52 7.92
C LYS A 115 21.62 -6.38 8.51
N GLN A 116 21.05 -5.52 7.67
CA GLN A 116 20.17 -4.43 8.11
C GLN A 116 18.91 -4.97 8.80
N LEU A 117 18.29 -6.01 8.25
CA LEU A 117 17.13 -6.65 8.84
C LEU A 117 17.45 -7.19 10.24
N THR A 118 18.56 -7.91 10.42
CA THR A 118 19.00 -8.39 11.73
C THR A 118 19.24 -7.24 12.72
N LYS A 119 19.92 -6.17 12.29
CA LYS A 119 20.20 -5.01 13.14
C LYS A 119 18.90 -4.30 13.57
N TYR A 120 17.95 -4.13 12.65
CA TYR A 120 16.65 -3.54 12.95
C TYR A 120 15.84 -4.41 13.91
N LEU A 121 15.76 -5.74 13.67
CA LEU A 121 15.05 -6.65 14.59
C LEU A 121 15.66 -6.62 15.99
N ALA A 122 16.99 -6.60 16.12
CA ALA A 122 17.65 -6.46 17.42
C ALA A 122 17.30 -5.14 18.13
N ALA A 123 17.17 -4.03 17.39
CA ALA A 123 16.73 -2.76 17.95
C ALA A 123 15.28 -2.79 18.44
N VAL A 124 14.38 -3.45 17.71
CA VAL A 124 12.98 -3.67 18.13
C VAL A 124 12.92 -4.57 19.37
N GLU A 125 13.75 -5.61 19.43
CA GLU A 125 13.81 -6.53 20.57
C GLU A 125 14.31 -5.84 21.84
N LEU A 126 15.35 -5.01 21.73
CA LEU A 126 15.95 -4.33 22.88
C LEU A 126 15.10 -3.19 23.43
N ALA A 127 14.48 -2.39 22.56
CA ALA A 127 13.83 -1.13 22.93
C ALA A 127 12.30 -1.17 22.81
N GLY A 128 11.74 -2.28 22.33
CA GLY A 128 10.35 -2.38 21.94
C GLY A 128 9.47 -3.17 22.88
N LEU A 129 8.17 -3.10 22.58
CA LEU A 129 7.15 -3.93 23.21
C LEU A 129 7.01 -5.24 22.41
N ASP A 130 6.63 -6.32 23.09
CA ASP A 130 6.37 -7.62 22.46
C ASP A 130 5.32 -7.49 21.33
N GLU A 131 4.31 -6.65 21.51
CA GLU A 131 3.29 -6.38 20.50
C GLU A 131 3.89 -5.75 19.23
N HIS A 132 4.85 -4.83 19.40
CA HIS A 132 5.51 -4.17 18.27
C HIS A 132 6.38 -5.16 17.50
N MET A 133 7.14 -6.00 18.20
CA MET A 133 7.93 -7.07 17.58
C MET A 133 7.03 -8.04 16.80
N ALA A 134 5.94 -8.48 17.42
CA ALA A 134 4.96 -9.38 16.81
C ALA A 134 4.38 -8.79 15.51
N ILE A 135 4.02 -7.50 15.51
CA ILE A 135 3.53 -6.81 14.31
C ILE A 135 4.61 -6.72 13.20
N VAL A 136 5.84 -6.35 13.56
CA VAL A 136 6.97 -6.27 12.60
C VAL A 136 7.23 -7.63 11.95
N LEU A 137 7.30 -8.69 12.75
CA LEU A 137 7.47 -10.06 12.26
C LEU A 137 6.31 -10.49 11.36
N PHE A 138 5.07 -10.12 11.70
CA PHE A 138 3.93 -10.44 10.87
C PHE A 138 4.03 -9.81 9.48
N ILE A 139 4.40 -8.53 9.38
CA ILE A 139 4.63 -7.87 8.08
C ILE A 139 5.74 -8.59 7.29
N LEU A 140 6.86 -8.90 7.95
CA LEU A 140 8.03 -9.54 7.35
C LEU A 140 7.81 -10.99 6.90
N ASN A 141 6.74 -11.64 7.34
CA ASN A 141 6.40 -13.01 6.95
C ASN A 141 5.16 -13.11 6.06
N THR A 142 4.38 -12.04 5.91
CA THR A 142 3.12 -12.07 5.13
C THR A 142 3.08 -11.06 3.99
N GLY A 143 3.88 -9.99 4.05
CA GLY A 143 3.88 -8.93 3.05
C GLY A 143 2.59 -8.11 3.00
N VAL A 144 1.75 -8.15 4.04
CA VAL A 144 0.51 -7.34 4.09
C VAL A 144 0.81 -5.85 4.08
N THR A 145 -0.09 -5.04 3.51
CA THR A 145 0.00 -3.58 3.66
C THR A 145 -0.38 -3.17 5.09
N THR A 146 0.09 -2.01 5.54
CA THR A 146 -0.34 -1.41 6.82
C THR A 146 -1.86 -1.30 6.94
N GLY A 147 -2.53 -0.92 5.85
CA GLY A 147 -3.99 -0.79 5.83
C GLY A 147 -4.73 -2.12 5.98
N GLU A 148 -4.20 -3.21 5.45
CA GLU A 148 -4.73 -4.56 5.63
C GLU A 148 -4.47 -5.05 7.05
N LEU A 149 -3.24 -4.91 7.54
CA LEU A 149 -2.83 -5.27 8.89
C LEU A 149 -3.76 -4.68 9.96
N CYS A 150 -4.05 -3.38 9.90
CA CYS A 150 -4.93 -2.70 10.87
C CYS A 150 -6.41 -3.13 10.77
N LYS A 151 -6.80 -3.76 9.66
CA LYS A 151 -8.18 -4.22 9.43
C LYS A 151 -8.41 -5.65 9.89
N LEU A 152 -7.36 -6.46 10.01
CA LEU A 152 -7.44 -7.86 10.37
C LEU A 152 -8.17 -8.10 11.68
N THR A 153 -9.08 -9.06 11.63
CA THR A 153 -9.90 -9.56 12.72
C THR A 153 -9.72 -11.06 12.89
N TRP A 154 -10.04 -11.60 14.07
CA TRP A 154 -9.91 -13.05 14.29
C TRP A 154 -10.80 -13.89 13.37
N GLY A 155 -11.86 -13.30 12.79
CA GLY A 155 -12.71 -13.93 11.78
C GLY A 155 -12.04 -14.11 10.41
N ASP A 156 -10.94 -13.41 10.17
CA ASP A 156 -10.17 -13.54 8.92
C ASP A 156 -9.19 -14.73 8.96
N MET A 157 -9.07 -15.40 10.11
CA MET A 157 -8.18 -16.55 10.30
C MET A 157 -8.88 -17.85 9.90
N ALA A 158 -8.25 -18.65 9.05
CA ALA A 158 -8.73 -19.95 8.64
C ALA A 158 -7.68 -21.04 8.89
N SER A 159 -8.10 -22.18 9.44
CA SER A 159 -7.27 -23.38 9.56
C SER A 159 -7.17 -24.07 8.19
N VAL A 160 -5.95 -24.41 7.80
CA VAL A 160 -5.62 -25.14 6.58
C VAL A 160 -5.15 -26.52 6.99
N LYS A 161 -5.87 -27.56 6.55
CA LYS A 161 -5.42 -28.94 6.70
C LYS A 161 -4.36 -29.22 5.64
N THR A 162 -3.16 -29.60 6.05
CA THR A 162 -2.16 -30.19 5.14
C THR A 162 -2.45 -31.67 4.95
N ASP A 163 -2.17 -32.21 3.75
CA ASP A 163 -2.42 -33.62 3.37
C ASP A 163 -1.82 -34.65 4.34
N SER A 164 -0.79 -34.30 5.10
CA SER A 164 -0.15 -35.17 6.09
C SER A 164 -0.85 -35.26 7.46
N GLY A 165 -1.97 -34.54 7.69
CA GLY A 165 -2.78 -34.62 8.92
C GLY A 165 -2.10 -34.18 10.23
N ARG A 166 -0.79 -33.93 10.24
CA ARG A 166 0.04 -33.73 11.43
C ARG A 166 0.29 -32.27 11.84
N LYS A 167 0.02 -31.28 10.99
CA LYS A 167 0.18 -29.86 11.33
C LYS A 167 -1.05 -29.07 10.88
N GLN A 168 -1.71 -28.40 11.82
CA GLN A 168 -2.65 -27.33 11.46
C GLN A 168 -1.82 -26.12 11.04
N ASN A 169 -1.85 -25.80 9.75
CA ASN A 169 -1.34 -24.51 9.28
C ASN A 169 -2.48 -23.49 9.34
N PHE A 170 -2.14 -22.23 9.54
CA PHE A 170 -3.12 -21.15 9.50
C PHE A 170 -2.98 -20.38 8.21
N SER A 171 -4.04 -19.68 7.84
CA SER A 171 -4.03 -18.71 6.78
C SER A 171 -4.85 -17.50 7.21
N VAL A 172 -4.54 -16.36 6.62
CA VAL A 172 -5.26 -15.13 6.87
C VAL A 172 -5.86 -14.62 5.56
N LEU A 173 -7.14 -14.29 5.60
CA LEU A 173 -7.84 -13.61 4.51
C LEU A 173 -7.57 -12.11 4.63
N VAL A 174 -7.01 -11.51 3.57
CA VAL A 174 -6.76 -10.07 3.51
C VAL A 174 -7.37 -9.47 2.25
N GLY A 175 -7.71 -8.18 2.33
CA GLY A 175 -8.32 -7.44 1.22
C GLY A 175 -9.81 -7.20 1.41
N SER A 176 -10.46 -6.70 0.36
CA SER A 176 -11.92 -6.54 0.31
C SER A 176 -12.58 -7.76 -0.35
N GLU A 177 -13.90 -7.92 -0.20
CA GLU A 177 -14.64 -9.03 -0.81
C GLU A 177 -14.34 -9.21 -2.32
N LYS A 178 -14.15 -8.11 -3.05
CA LYS A 178 -13.85 -8.12 -4.49
C LYS A 178 -12.38 -8.37 -4.85
N ARG A 179 -11.46 -8.25 -3.89
CA ARG A 179 -9.99 -8.39 -4.08
C ARG A 179 -9.34 -9.13 -2.92
N GLY A 180 -10.05 -10.14 -2.39
CA GLY A 180 -9.60 -10.94 -1.28
C GLY A 180 -8.51 -11.92 -1.70
N ARG A 181 -7.55 -12.17 -0.82
CA ARG A 181 -6.54 -13.21 -1.00
C ARG A 181 -6.24 -13.89 0.32
N GLN A 182 -5.94 -15.18 0.24
CA GLN A 182 -5.56 -15.98 1.38
C GLN A 182 -4.04 -16.09 1.43
N ILE A 183 -3.44 -15.69 2.55
CA ILE A 183 -2.00 -15.78 2.77
C ILE A 183 -1.74 -16.93 3.76
N PRO A 184 -1.01 -17.97 3.35
CA PRO A 184 -0.61 -19.03 4.29
C PRO A 184 0.36 -18.44 5.33
N LEU A 185 0.13 -18.77 6.59
CA LEU A 185 0.98 -18.36 7.70
C LEU A 185 1.98 -19.46 8.01
N THR A 186 3.25 -19.12 7.94
CA THR A 186 4.31 -19.95 8.50
C THR A 186 4.20 -19.99 10.02
N GLU A 187 4.86 -20.96 10.66
CA GLU A 187 4.94 -21.01 12.12
C GLU A 187 5.51 -19.71 12.71
N ALA A 188 6.50 -19.11 12.03
CA ALA A 188 7.07 -17.81 12.40
C ALA A 188 6.08 -16.65 12.25
N ALA A 189 5.16 -16.69 11.28
CA ALA A 189 4.10 -15.69 11.12
C ALA A 189 2.95 -15.88 12.13
N ALA A 190 2.70 -17.13 12.53
CA ALA A 190 1.65 -17.48 13.49
C ALA A 190 2.07 -17.25 14.94
N LYS A 191 3.37 -17.37 15.27
CA LYS A 191 3.90 -17.14 16.62
C LYS A 191 3.53 -15.75 17.19
N PRO A 192 3.68 -14.63 16.44
CA PRO A 192 3.12 -13.33 16.81
C PRO A 192 1.64 -13.32 17.17
N LEU A 193 0.81 -14.16 16.54
CA LEU A 193 -0.62 -14.21 16.81
C LEU A 193 -0.90 -14.85 18.18
N LEU A 194 -0.04 -15.75 18.64
CA LEU A 194 -0.18 -16.38 19.94
C LEU A 194 -0.04 -15.37 21.08
N SER A 195 0.86 -14.39 20.97
CA SER A 195 1.02 -13.31 21.96
C SER A 195 -0.18 -12.36 22.03
N PHE A 196 -1.03 -12.32 20.99
CA PHE A 196 -2.26 -11.50 20.97
C PHE A 196 -3.54 -12.26 21.37
N GLY A 197 -3.44 -13.57 21.64
CA GLY A 197 -4.57 -14.30 22.23
C GLY A 197 -4.75 -15.72 21.72
N SER A 198 -3.75 -16.60 21.90
CA SER A 198 -3.99 -18.06 21.84
C SER A 198 -5.17 -18.51 22.73
N GLU A 199 -5.38 -17.88 23.88
CA GLU A 199 -6.55 -18.11 24.75
C GLU A 199 -7.89 -17.66 24.12
N ARG A 200 -7.86 -16.70 23.19
CA ARG A 200 -9.05 -16.17 22.48
C ARG A 200 -9.46 -17.03 21.29
N LEU A 201 -8.55 -17.85 20.75
CA LEU A 201 -8.86 -18.90 19.76
C LEU A 201 -9.58 -20.10 20.39
N ALA A 202 -9.31 -20.39 21.67
CA ALA A 202 -9.89 -21.52 22.40
C ALA A 202 -11.25 -21.21 23.07
N SER A 203 -11.53 -19.94 23.38
CA SER A 203 -12.76 -19.53 24.10
C SER A 203 -13.72 -18.76 23.19
N ASN A 204 -14.82 -19.43 22.78
CA ASN A 204 -15.94 -18.88 22.00
C ASN A 204 -15.55 -18.12 20.72
N LEU A 205 -15.06 -18.89 19.74
CA LEU A 205 -14.75 -18.45 18.36
C LEU A 205 -15.80 -17.50 17.77
N LEU A 206 -17.10 -17.74 17.97
CA LEU A 206 -18.18 -16.94 17.38
C LEU A 206 -18.29 -15.49 17.90
N LYS A 207 -17.88 -15.19 19.16
CA LYS A 207 -17.96 -13.83 19.72
C LYS A 207 -16.71 -12.99 19.46
N ASN A 208 -15.57 -13.63 19.16
CA ASN A 208 -14.30 -12.95 18.95
C ASN A 208 -13.99 -12.65 17.47
N LEU A 209 -14.78 -13.16 16.51
CA LEU A 209 -14.51 -12.99 15.07
C LEU A 209 -14.35 -11.53 14.64
N LYS A 210 -15.12 -10.60 15.21
CA LYS A 210 -15.05 -9.17 14.85
C LYS A 210 -13.98 -8.38 15.60
N LYS A 211 -13.31 -8.98 16.60
CA LYS A 211 -12.25 -8.28 17.34
C LYS A 211 -11.00 -8.17 16.48
N PRO A 212 -10.29 -7.03 16.55
CA PRO A 212 -9.03 -6.88 15.84
C PRO A 212 -8.00 -7.91 16.35
N ILE A 213 -7.16 -8.39 15.44
CA ILE A 213 -6.03 -9.27 15.80
C ILE A 213 -4.95 -8.44 16.50
N PHE A 214 -4.57 -7.31 15.90
CA PHE A 214 -3.47 -6.49 16.38
C PHE A 214 -3.99 -5.31 17.21
N GLU A 215 -3.62 -5.31 18.48
CA GLU A 215 -3.92 -4.24 19.45
C GLU A 215 -2.60 -3.80 20.10
N VAL A 216 -2.47 -2.52 20.42
CA VAL A 216 -1.31 -2.00 21.17
C VAL A 216 -1.87 -1.18 22.32
N GLY A 217 -1.50 -1.54 23.57
CA GLY A 217 -2.04 -0.91 24.77
C GLY A 217 -3.57 -1.03 24.87
N GLY A 218 -4.14 -2.15 24.42
CA GLY A 218 -5.58 -2.41 24.43
C GLY A 218 -6.40 -1.62 23.42
N ARG A 219 -5.75 -0.90 22.48
CA ARG A 219 -6.43 -0.16 21.41
C ARG A 219 -6.17 -0.80 20.06
N ARG A 220 -7.16 -0.72 19.17
CA ARG A 220 -7.03 -1.16 17.78
C ARG A 220 -5.84 -0.50 17.11
N LEU A 221 -5.02 -1.30 16.44
CA LEU A 221 -3.90 -0.81 15.66
C LEU A 221 -4.35 0.15 14.54
N THR A 222 -3.65 1.28 14.40
CA THR A 222 -3.90 2.25 13.32
C THR A 222 -2.66 2.43 12.45
N PRO A 223 -2.81 2.85 11.18
CA PRO A 223 -1.64 3.08 10.32
C PRO A 223 -0.63 4.06 10.90
N LYS A 224 -1.12 5.14 11.53
CA LYS A 224 -0.24 6.12 12.21
C LYS A 224 0.59 5.48 13.31
N MET A 225 0.01 4.59 14.11
CA MET A 225 0.74 3.87 15.16
C MET A 225 1.82 2.99 14.55
N VAL A 226 1.50 2.25 13.48
CA VAL A 226 2.44 1.36 12.78
C VAL A 226 3.64 2.13 12.25
N HIS A 227 3.41 3.24 11.56
CA HIS A 227 4.48 4.11 11.11
C HIS A 227 5.29 4.65 12.30
N TYR A 228 4.61 5.18 13.32
CA TYR A 228 5.26 5.78 14.49
C TYR A 228 6.25 4.84 15.18
N PHE A 229 5.85 3.61 15.53
CA PHE A 229 6.78 2.72 16.23
C PHE A 229 7.87 2.16 15.29
N ILE A 230 7.57 1.92 14.02
CA ILE A 230 8.60 1.49 13.05
C ILE A 230 9.67 2.58 12.89
N ASP A 231 9.25 3.83 12.72
CA ASP A 231 10.15 4.98 12.60
C ASP A 231 10.93 5.20 13.93
N LYS A 232 10.27 5.00 15.08
CA LYS A 232 10.93 5.05 16.40
C LYS A 232 12.11 4.08 16.46
N TYR A 233 11.94 2.83 16.04
CA TYR A 233 13.05 1.86 16.04
C TYR A 233 14.04 2.09 14.92
N ALA A 234 13.59 2.65 13.78
CA ALA A 234 14.47 3.05 12.70
C ALA A 234 15.48 4.11 13.17
N SER A 235 15.09 4.99 14.10
CA SER A 235 16.01 5.98 14.69
C SER A 235 17.15 5.39 15.54
N LEU A 236 17.05 4.10 15.91
CA LEU A 236 18.09 3.37 16.65
C LEU A 236 19.11 2.69 15.71
N VAL A 237 18.90 2.80 14.40
CA VAL A 237 19.79 2.27 13.37
C VAL A 237 20.18 3.38 12.39
N ASP A 238 21.13 3.10 11.52
CA ASP A 238 21.77 4.02 10.58
C ASP A 238 21.13 4.02 9.19
N PHE A 239 19.90 3.54 9.07
CA PHE A 239 19.16 3.47 7.81
C PHE A 239 17.66 3.62 8.04
N ALA A 240 16.96 4.14 7.03
CA ALA A 240 15.51 4.31 7.09
C ALA A 240 14.80 2.95 7.04
N VAL A 241 13.78 2.80 7.87
CA VAL A 241 12.86 1.66 7.84
C VAL A 241 11.45 2.21 7.89
N THR A 242 10.61 1.77 6.95
CA THR A 242 9.19 2.08 6.90
C THR A 242 8.39 0.78 6.76
N PRO A 243 7.08 0.76 7.04
CA PRO A 243 6.26 -0.42 6.83
C PRO A 243 6.33 -0.94 5.38
N GLN A 244 6.48 -0.02 4.42
CA GLN A 244 6.62 -0.35 3.02
C GLN A 244 7.97 -1.03 2.72
N ILE A 245 9.08 -0.55 3.30
CA ILE A 245 10.40 -1.19 3.20
C ILE A 245 10.36 -2.61 3.80
N LEU A 246 9.68 -2.82 4.93
CA LEU A 246 9.50 -4.16 5.51
C LEU A 246 8.72 -5.10 4.57
N ARG A 247 7.66 -4.59 3.93
CA ARG A 247 6.92 -5.34 2.90
C ARG A 247 7.79 -5.66 1.68
N HIS A 248 8.56 -4.71 1.17
CA HIS A 248 9.51 -4.96 0.07
C HIS A 248 10.58 -5.98 0.45
N THR A 249 11.05 -5.95 1.71
CA THR A 249 11.99 -6.94 2.24
C THR A 249 11.39 -8.34 2.25
N PHE A 250 10.11 -8.50 2.59
CA PHE A 250 9.40 -9.78 2.42
C PHE A 250 9.37 -10.20 0.95
N CYS A 251 8.93 -9.32 0.04
CA CYS A 251 8.84 -9.63 -1.38
C CYS A 251 10.19 -10.06 -1.96
N LYS A 252 11.27 -9.35 -1.63
CA LYS A 252 12.62 -9.68 -2.09
C LYS A 252 13.06 -11.03 -1.59
N ARG A 253 12.86 -11.34 -0.31
CA ARG A 253 13.19 -12.65 0.28
C ARG A 253 12.41 -13.80 -0.37
N MET A 254 11.16 -13.57 -0.77
CA MET A 254 10.37 -14.56 -1.51
C MET A 254 10.90 -14.77 -2.93
N ALA A 255 11.30 -13.70 -3.60
CA ALA A 255 11.93 -13.79 -4.91
C ALA A 255 13.29 -14.52 -4.86
N GLU A 256 14.12 -14.23 -3.84
CA GLU A 256 15.39 -14.91 -3.57
C GLU A 256 15.21 -16.39 -3.18
N ALA A 257 14.03 -16.78 -2.71
CA ALA A 257 13.67 -18.17 -2.42
C ALA A 257 13.01 -18.87 -3.62
N ASP A 258 13.16 -18.32 -4.83
CA ASP A 258 12.65 -18.86 -6.09
C ASP A 258 11.12 -19.08 -6.12
N VAL A 259 10.37 -18.35 -5.29
CA VAL A 259 8.90 -18.39 -5.38
C VAL A 259 8.49 -17.81 -6.73
N PRO A 260 7.65 -18.50 -7.54
CA PRO A 260 7.30 -17.98 -8.86
C PRO A 260 6.59 -16.64 -8.79
N LEU A 261 6.92 -15.72 -9.69
CA LEU A 261 6.40 -14.34 -9.72
C LEU A 261 4.89 -14.25 -9.61
N GLN A 262 4.15 -15.13 -10.29
CA GLN A 262 2.68 -15.15 -10.24
C GLN A 262 2.15 -15.46 -8.84
N HIS A 263 2.83 -16.33 -8.09
CA HIS A 263 2.47 -16.66 -6.72
C HIS A 263 2.75 -15.50 -5.77
N LEU A 264 3.92 -14.85 -5.91
CA LEU A 264 4.23 -13.66 -5.12
C LEU A 264 3.24 -12.53 -5.38
N ALA A 265 2.96 -12.23 -6.65
CA ALA A 265 2.01 -11.20 -7.07
C ALA A 265 0.61 -11.46 -6.47
N LYS A 266 0.15 -12.72 -6.52
CA LYS A 266 -1.10 -13.15 -5.88
C LYS A 266 -1.07 -12.98 -4.36
N MET A 267 0.03 -13.35 -3.69
CA MET A 267 0.19 -13.23 -2.24
C MET A 267 0.22 -11.80 -1.71
N ILE A 268 0.78 -10.86 -2.48
CA ILE A 268 0.84 -9.44 -2.08
C ILE A 268 -0.31 -8.60 -2.66
N GLY A 269 -1.13 -9.19 -3.54
CA GLY A 269 -2.34 -8.58 -4.10
C GLY A 269 -2.08 -7.54 -5.18
N VAL A 270 -1.00 -7.71 -5.97
CA VAL A 270 -0.64 -6.83 -7.08
C VAL A 270 -0.67 -7.58 -8.40
N LYS A 271 -0.65 -6.83 -9.51
CA LYS A 271 -0.50 -7.45 -10.83
C LYS A 271 0.93 -7.98 -11.01
N PRO A 272 1.13 -9.06 -11.78
CA PRO A 272 2.45 -9.62 -12.07
C PRO A 272 3.50 -8.59 -12.51
N GLU A 273 3.11 -7.61 -13.33
CA GLU A 273 4.02 -6.58 -13.86
C GLU A 273 4.64 -5.75 -12.72
N ALA A 274 3.84 -5.40 -11.71
CA ALA A 274 4.32 -4.63 -10.55
C ALA A 274 5.20 -5.46 -9.59
N ALA A 275 5.19 -6.79 -9.70
CA ALA A 275 6.02 -7.67 -8.89
C ALA A 275 7.37 -8.00 -9.54
N LYS A 276 7.55 -7.70 -10.84
CA LYS A 276 8.79 -8.00 -11.58
C LYS A 276 10.04 -7.38 -10.95
N VAL A 277 9.89 -6.18 -10.41
CA VAL A 277 10.95 -5.41 -9.75
C VAL A 277 11.70 -6.17 -8.63
N TYR A 278 11.09 -7.20 -8.02
CA TYR A 278 11.77 -8.01 -7.00
C TYR A 278 12.67 -9.12 -7.59
N TYR A 279 12.37 -9.55 -8.81
CA TYR A 279 13.07 -10.61 -9.54
C TYR A 279 14.12 -10.06 -10.49
N GLU A 280 13.90 -8.85 -11.01
CA GLU A 280 14.86 -8.16 -11.84
C GLU A 280 16.13 -7.91 -11.03
N GLN A 281 17.24 -8.48 -11.50
CA GLN A 281 18.55 -8.14 -10.99
C GLN A 281 18.97 -6.80 -11.59
N PRO A 282 19.71 -5.95 -10.86
CA PRO A 282 20.35 -4.81 -11.49
C PRO A 282 21.15 -5.30 -12.71
N LEU A 283 21.09 -4.54 -13.81
CA LEU A 283 21.81 -4.87 -15.04
C LEU A 283 23.26 -5.22 -14.68
N ALA A 284 23.69 -6.43 -15.06
CA ALA A 284 25.04 -6.89 -14.79
C ALA A 284 26.05 -5.90 -15.39
N SER A 285 27.07 -5.55 -14.62
CA SER A 285 28.17 -4.72 -15.12
C SER A 285 28.80 -5.38 -16.36
N PRO A 286 29.42 -4.60 -17.27
CA PRO A 286 30.11 -5.15 -18.44
C PRO A 286 31.11 -6.26 -18.07
N GLU A 287 31.77 -6.15 -16.92
CA GLU A 287 32.69 -7.15 -16.37
C GLU A 287 31.99 -8.46 -15.98
N GLN A 288 30.81 -8.38 -15.36
CA GLN A 288 30.00 -9.55 -15.00
C GLN A 288 29.42 -10.24 -16.24
N LEU A 289 29.07 -9.48 -17.28
CA LEU A 289 28.62 -10.01 -18.57
C LEU A 289 29.76 -10.73 -19.30
N LEU A 290 30.96 -10.15 -19.29
CA LEU A 290 32.15 -10.76 -19.87
C LEU A 290 32.51 -12.09 -19.16
N ALA A 291 32.55 -12.09 -17.83
CA ALA A 291 32.84 -13.30 -17.05
C ALA A 291 31.76 -14.40 -17.22
N ALA A 292 30.51 -14.02 -17.46
CA ALA A 292 29.45 -14.98 -17.80
C ALA A 292 29.63 -15.52 -19.23
N ALA A 293 29.94 -14.66 -20.19
CA ALA A 293 30.18 -15.05 -21.58
C ALA A 293 31.37 -16.01 -21.70
N GLU A 294 32.46 -15.77 -20.98
CA GLU A 294 33.64 -16.65 -20.94
C GLU A 294 33.33 -18.05 -20.39
N LYS A 295 32.39 -18.19 -19.45
CA LYS A 295 31.98 -19.50 -18.90
C LYS A 295 31.12 -20.33 -19.84
N VAL A 296 30.45 -19.68 -20.79
CA VAL A 296 29.60 -20.35 -21.80
C VAL A 296 30.27 -20.36 -23.17
N ALA A 297 31.46 -19.77 -23.29
CA ALA A 297 32.29 -19.84 -24.48
C ALA A 297 32.66 -21.31 -24.72
N ILE A 298 32.17 -21.85 -25.83
CA ILE A 298 32.55 -23.18 -26.29
C ILE A 298 33.90 -23.02 -27.00
N GLY A 299 34.95 -23.55 -26.37
CA GLY A 299 36.27 -23.77 -26.96
C GLY A 299 36.55 -25.26 -27.07
#